data_AF-A0A0R3WYF2-F1
#
_entry.id   AF-A0A0R3WYF2-F1
#
_cell.length_a   1.000
_cell.length_b   1.000
_cell.length_c   1.000
_cell.angle_alpha   90.00
_cell.angle_beta   90.00
_cell.angle_gamma   90.00
#
_symmetry.space_group_name_H-M   'P 1'
#
loop_
_entity.id
_entity.type
_entity.pdbx_description
1 polymer ?
#
loop_
_entity_poly.entity_id
_entity_poly.type
_entity_poly.pdbx_seq_one_letter_code
_entity_poly.pdbx_strand_id
1 'polypeptide(L)'
;MNWTELQDNGGSPVTNYVVEKQDLQTGEWTPVSSYVRGTEFDVPNLDEGKRYNFRVKAVNENGASEPLESQTPITATNPVGK
;
A
#
# COMPACT_ATOMS: atom_id res chain seq x y z
N MET A 1 -6.01 -2.27 4.33
CA MET A 1 -6.14 -1.82 2.93
C MET A 1 -6.22 -3.05 2.05
N ASN A 2 -7.08 -3.01 1.02
CA ASN A 2 -7.29 -4.13 0.09
C ASN A 2 -7.05 -3.65 -1.35
N TRP A 3 -6.38 -4.46 -2.16
CA TRP A 3 -6.20 -4.23 -3.61
C TRP A 3 -6.51 -5.49 -4.41
N THR A 4 -6.55 -5.36 -5.73
CA THR A 4 -6.76 -6.49 -6.65
C THR A 4 -5.42 -6.89 -7.24
N GLU A 5 -5.15 -8.19 -7.29
CA GLU A 5 -4.03 -8.72 -8.07
C GLU A 5 -4.24 -8.39 -9.55
N LEU A 6 -3.30 -7.68 -10.16
CA LEU A 6 -3.34 -7.45 -11.60
C LEU A 6 -3.07 -8.79 -12.28
N GLN A 7 -3.93 -9.19 -13.23
CA GLN A 7 -3.73 -10.45 -13.97
C GLN A 7 -2.55 -10.38 -14.94
N ASP A 8 -2.12 -9.18 -15.32
CA ASP A 8 -1.10 -8.95 -16.34
C ASP A 8 0.23 -8.51 -15.71
N ASN A 9 1.05 -9.51 -15.36
CA ASN A 9 2.31 -9.34 -14.63
C ASN A 9 3.54 -9.31 -15.55
N GLY A 10 3.35 -9.03 -16.84
CA GLY A 10 4.45 -9.05 -17.82
C GLY A 10 5.06 -10.44 -18.05
N GLY A 11 4.33 -11.51 -17.74
CA GLY A 11 4.72 -12.90 -18.00
C GLY A 11 5.20 -13.73 -16.81
N SER A 12 5.51 -13.12 -15.66
CA SER A 12 5.97 -13.81 -14.44
C SER A 12 5.06 -13.54 -13.25
N PRO A 13 4.72 -14.55 -12.41
CA PRO A 13 3.79 -14.38 -11.30
C PRO A 13 4.33 -13.42 -10.24
N VAL A 14 3.41 -12.68 -9.58
CA VAL A 14 3.77 -11.82 -8.44
C VAL A 14 4.23 -12.69 -7.28
N THR A 15 5.35 -12.31 -6.68
CA THR A 15 5.95 -13.00 -5.53
C THR A 15 5.63 -12.30 -4.20
N ASN A 16 5.55 -10.97 -4.20
CA ASN A 16 5.16 -10.15 -3.07
C ASN A 16 4.76 -8.75 -3.51
N TYR A 17 4.34 -7.94 -2.54
CA TYR A 17 4.06 -6.52 -2.74
C TYR A 17 4.92 -5.64 -1.83
N VAL A 18 5.20 -4.42 -2.29
CA VAL A 18 5.75 -3.32 -1.48
C VAL A 18 4.63 -2.33 -1.21
N VAL A 19 4.46 -1.94 0.04
CA VAL A 19 3.44 -0.98 0.48
C VAL A 19 4.13 0.29 0.98
N GLU A 20 3.68 1.43 0.49
CA GLU A 20 4.14 2.76 0.88
C GLU A 20 2.94 3.63 1.31
N LYS A 21 3.19 4.61 2.17
CA LYS A 21 2.20 5.60 2.60
C LYS A 21 2.73 7.01 2.36
N GLN A 22 1.82 7.95 2.13
CA GLN A 22 2.11 9.37 2.04
C GLN A 22 1.27 10.11 3.07
N ASP A 23 1.92 10.75 4.05
CA ASP A 23 1.24 11.71 4.94
C ASP A 23 0.96 12.97 4.12
N LEU A 24 -0.32 13.32 3.93
CA LEU A 24 -0.72 14.47 3.12
C LEU A 24 -0.20 15.82 3.65
N GLN A 25 0.22 15.90 4.91
CA GLN A 25 0.84 17.11 5.45
C GLN A 25 2.27 17.29 4.96
N THR A 26 3.01 16.20 4.78
CA THR A 26 4.42 16.21 4.34
C THR A 26 4.55 16.05 2.83
N GLY A 27 3.63 15.32 2.20
CA GLY A 27 3.67 14.99 0.78
C GLY A 27 4.71 13.92 0.41
N GLU A 28 5.42 13.33 1.37
CA GLU A 28 6.47 12.35 1.09
C GLU A 28 5.97 10.90 1.17
N TRP A 29 6.34 10.09 0.18
CA TRP A 29 6.11 8.65 0.19
C TRP A 29 7.15 7.96 1.08
N THR A 30 6.68 7.18 2.04
CA THR A 30 7.51 6.44 2.98
C THR A 30 7.19 4.94 2.91
N PRO A 31 8.21 4.06 2.98
CA PRO A 31 7.99 2.62 3.00
C PRO A 31 7.29 2.19 4.28
N VAL A 32 6.26 1.36 4.12
CA VAL A 32 5.53 0.71 5.23
C VAL A 32 5.98 -0.74 5.37
N SER A 33 6.01 -1.48 4.26
CA SER A 33 6.51 -2.85 4.20
C SER A 33 7.13 -3.11 2.83
N SER A 34 8.29 -3.77 2.82
CA SER A 34 8.95 -4.22 1.59
C SER A 34 8.50 -5.61 1.15
N TYR A 35 7.69 -6.31 1.96
CA TYR A 35 7.30 -7.69 1.68
C TYR A 35 5.93 -8.00 2.30
N VAL A 36 4.88 -7.92 1.47
CA VAL A 36 3.53 -8.37 1.80
C VAL A 36 3.14 -9.53 0.90
N ARG A 37 2.57 -10.58 1.48
CA ARG A 37 1.97 -11.70 0.74
C ARG A 37 0.46 -11.51 0.67
N GLY A 38 -0.13 -11.76 -0.49
CA GLY A 38 -1.56 -11.52 -0.73
C GLY A 38 -1.89 -10.05 -1.01
N THR A 39 -3.18 -9.72 -1.02
CA THR A 39 -3.68 -8.42 -1.46
C THR A 39 -4.40 -7.62 -0.38
N GLU A 40 -4.16 -7.98 0.89
CA GLU A 40 -4.66 -7.31 2.08
C GLU A 40 -3.51 -7.02 3.04
N PHE A 41 -3.51 -5.82 3.63
CA PHE A 41 -2.51 -5.42 4.61
C PHE A 41 -3.02 -4.38 5.60
N ASP A 42 -2.72 -4.60 6.89
CA ASP A 42 -2.94 -3.64 7.97
C ASP A 42 -1.74 -2.72 8.09
N VAL A 43 -1.95 -1.42 7.83
CA VAL A 43 -0.88 -0.44 7.89
C VAL A 43 -0.70 0.05 9.33
N PRO A 44 0.46 -0.20 9.98
CA PRO A 44 0.71 0.26 11.34
C PRO A 44 1.13 1.75 11.36
N ASN A 45 1.17 2.30 12.57
CA ASN A 45 1.76 3.61 12.87
C ASN A 45 1.13 4.74 12.02
N LEU A 46 -0.20 4.79 12.00
CA LEU A 46 -0.95 5.92 11.47
C LEU A 46 -1.33 6.83 12.62
N ASP A 47 -1.13 8.14 12.44
CA ASP A 47 -1.54 9.12 13.43
C ASP A 47 -3.04 9.39 13.28
N GLU A 48 -3.80 9.22 14.37
CA GLU A 48 -5.24 9.44 14.37
C GLU A 48 -5.60 10.85 13.88
N GLY A 49 -6.62 10.93 13.01
CA GLY A 49 -7.09 12.17 12.41
C GLY A 49 -6.28 12.66 11.21
N LYS A 50 -5.08 12.10 10.94
CA LYS A 50 -4.34 12.41 9.72
C LYS A 50 -4.90 11.68 8.50
N ARG A 51 -4.64 12.25 7.33
CA ARG A 51 -5.03 11.69 6.03
C ARG A 51 -3.81 11.19 5.29
N TYR A 52 -3.93 9.99 4.73
CA TYR A 52 -2.85 9.34 4.02
C TYR A 52 -3.31 8.90 2.63
N ASN A 53 -2.43 9.04 1.65
CA ASN A 53 -2.49 8.19 0.46
C ASN A 53 -1.67 6.93 0.70
N PHE A 54 -2.00 5.86 -0.01
CA PHE A 54 -1.24 4.63 0.01
C PHE A 54 -0.97 4.18 -1.41
N ARG A 55 0.12 3.44 -1.60
CA ARG A 55 0.39 2.81 -2.88
C ARG A 55 1.02 1.45 -2.71
N VAL A 56 0.82 0.61 -3.71
CA VAL A 56 1.32 -0.76 -3.73
C VAL A 56 2.08 -1.01 -5.02
N LYS A 57 3.23 -1.66 -4.94
CA LYS A 57 3.97 -2.15 -6.12
C LYS A 57 4.00 -3.68 -6.09
N ALA A 58 3.64 -4.32 -7.20
CA ALA A 58 3.77 -5.76 -7.35
C ALA A 58 5.23 -6.11 -7.67
N VAL A 59 5.78 -7.16 -7.06
CA VAL A 59 7.17 -7.59 -7.26
C VAL A 59 7.20 -8.99 -7.84
N ASN A 60 7.88 -9.16 -8.97
CA ASN A 60 8.22 -10.47 -9.55
C ASN A 60 9.73 -10.57 -9.81
N GLU A 61 10.18 -11.63 -10.48
CA GLU A 61 11.59 -11.84 -10.79
C GLU A 61 12.23 -10.73 -11.64
N ASN A 62 11.41 -9.94 -12.36
CA ASN A 62 11.86 -8.82 -13.18
C ASN A 62 11.95 -7.50 -12.38
N GLY A 63 11.46 -7.48 -11.13
CA GLY A 63 11.49 -6.32 -10.24
C GLY A 63 10.10 -5.84 -9.84
N ALA A 64 10.02 -4.57 -9.41
CA ALA A 64 8.79 -3.93 -8.97
C ALA A 64 8.05 -3.27 -10.14
N SER A 65 6.72 -3.36 -10.13
CA SER A 65 5.83 -2.66 -11.06
C SER A 65 5.78 -1.16 -10.78
N GLU A 66 5.12 -0.42 -11.68
CA GLU A 66 4.58 0.90 -11.36
C GLU A 66 3.64 0.82 -10.14
N PRO A 67 3.60 1.86 -9.30
CA PRO A 67 2.75 1.86 -8.12
C PRO A 67 1.27 2.01 -8.49
N LEU A 68 0.42 1.21 -7.83
CA LEU A 68 -1.01 1.44 -7.76
C LEU A 68 -1.34 2.29 -6.54
N GLU A 69 -1.71 3.55 -6.76
CA GLU A 69 -2.06 4.49 -5.69
C GLU A 69 -3.55 4.42 -5.31
N SER A 70 -3.86 4.75 -4.05
CA SER A 70 -5.23 4.87 -3.55
C SER A 70 -5.99 5.99 -4.27
N GLN A 71 -7.22 5.72 -4.71
CA GLN A 71 -8.03 6.69 -5.46
C GLN A 71 -8.35 7.97 -4.67
N THR A 72 -8.52 7.85 -3.35
CA THR A 72 -8.76 8.98 -2.46
C THR A 72 -7.97 8.82 -1.15
N PRO A 73 -7.60 9.93 -0.49
CA PRO A 73 -6.91 9.87 0.79
C PRO A 73 -7.83 9.33 1.90
N ILE A 74 -7.30 8.41 2.70
CA ILE A 74 -8.01 7.76 3.80
C ILE A 74 -7.64 8.46 5.11
N THR A 75 -8.64 8.80 5.92
CA THR A 75 -8.43 9.32 7.27
C THR A 75 -8.14 8.17 8.23
N ALA A 76 -7.03 8.25 8.94
CA ALA A 76 -6.72 7.29 10.00
C ALA A 76 -7.66 7.50 11.18
N THR A 77 -8.46 6.48 11.47
CA THR A 77 -9.37 6.45 12.62
C THR A 77 -8.93 5.32 13.53
N ASN A 78 -8.89 5.57 14.84
CA ASN A 78 -8.81 4.49 15.80
C ASN A 78 -10.12 3.68 15.68
N PRO A 79 -10.10 2.35 15.46
CA PRO A 79 -11.32 1.56 15.58
C PRO A 79 -11.84 1.76 17.01
N VAL A 80 -12.90 2.55 17.16
CA VAL A 80 -13.53 2.84 18.46
C VAL A 80 -13.75 1.50 19.15
N GLY A 81 -13.13 1.35 20.33
CA GLY A 81 -13.26 0.15 21.14
C GLY A 81 -14.73 -0.25 21.23
N LYS A 82 -15.02 -1.49 20.83
CA LYS A 82 -16.30 -2.12 21.14
C LYS A 82 -16.44 -2.30 22.66
#